data_AF-A0A382RAK4-F1
#
_entry.id   AF-A0A382RAK4-F1
#
_cell.length_a   1.000
_cell.length_b   1.000
_cell.length_c   1.000
_cell.angle_alpha   90.00
_cell.angle_beta   90.00
_cell.angle_gamma   90.00
#
_symmetry.space_group_name_H-M   'P 1'
#
loop_
_entity.id
_entity.type
_entity.pdbx_description
1 polymer ?
#
loop_
_entity_poly.entity_id
_entity_poly.type
_entity_poly.pdbx_seq_one_letter_code
_entity_poly.pdbx_strand_id
1 'polypeptide(L)' 'MVFVIDAQVAGVSGDMLLCSLVNIGANKSKIIDGIRSAESLCKDVKVKKIDFVEVKKNSLQATELLLEIDD' A
#
# COMPACT_ATOMS: atom_id res chain seq x y z
N MET A 1 19.16 -9.44 1.30
CA MET A 1 18.16 -10.52 1.18
C MET A 1 16.88 -9.92 0.66
N VAL A 2 16.26 -10.50 -0.36
CA VAL A 2 14.98 -10.03 -0.93
C VAL A 2 13.96 -11.13 -0.74
N PHE A 3 12.81 -10.80 -0.16
CA PHE A 3 11.70 -11.71 0.03
C PHE A 3 10.56 -11.30 -0.88
N VAL A 4 10.05 -12.23 -1.68
CA VAL A 4 8.96 -12.00 -2.64
C VAL A 4 7.76 -12.80 -2.16
N ILE A 5 6.65 -12.10 -1.95
CA ILE A 5 5.37 -12.69 -1.55
C ILE A 5 4.39 -12.47 -2.68
N ASP A 6 3.87 -13.57 -3.20
CA ASP A 6 2.66 -13.54 -4.01
C ASP A 6 1.45 -13.52 -3.05
N ALA A 7 0.85 -12.35 -2.87
CA ALA A 7 -0.25 -12.16 -1.93
C ALA A 7 -1.48 -13.00 -2.30
N GLN A 8 -1.75 -13.19 -3.59
CA GLN A 8 -2.89 -13.95 -4.07
C GLN A 8 -2.73 -15.45 -3.78
N VAL A 9 -1.55 -16.01 -4.04
CA VAL A 9 -1.23 -17.41 -3.70
C VAL A 9 -1.20 -17.63 -2.19
N ALA A 10 -0.70 -16.65 -1.43
CA ALA A 10 -0.66 -16.70 0.03
C ALA A 10 -2.05 -16.54 0.68
N GLY A 11 -3.08 -16.19 -0.09
CA GLY A 11 -4.44 -15.98 0.43
C GLY A 11 -4.54 -14.75 1.34
N VAL A 12 -3.68 -13.75 1.16
CA VAL A 12 -3.68 -12.51 1.93
C VAL A 12 -3.94 -11.31 1.01
N SER A 13 -4.66 -10.31 1.50
CA SER A 13 -4.85 -9.08 0.74
C SER A 13 -3.54 -8.28 0.70
N GLY A 14 -3.04 -7.97 -0.50
CA GLY A 14 -1.74 -7.33 -0.67
C GLY A 14 -1.68 -5.92 -0.08
N ASP A 15 -2.77 -5.17 -0.23
CA ASP A 15 -2.95 -3.84 0.38
C ASP A 15 -3.00 -3.90 1.91
N MET A 16 -3.72 -4.86 2.50
CA MET A 16 -3.75 -5.06 3.95
C MET A 16 -2.39 -5.45 4.52
N LEU A 17 -1.64 -6.29 3.80
CA LEU A 17 -0.26 -6.63 4.17
C LEU A 17 0.62 -5.38 4.14
N LEU A 18 0.52 -4.57 3.10
CA LEU A 18 1.27 -3.32 2.96
C LEU A 18 0.94 -2.33 4.09
N CYS A 19 -0.35 -2.14 4.40
CA CYS A 19 -0.81 -1.32 5.52
C CYS A 19 -0.28 -1.83 6.86
N SER A 20 -0.25 -3.15 7.06
CA SER A 20 0.28 -3.77 8.28
C SER A 20 1.77 -3.51 8.46
N LEU A 21 2.55 -3.59 7.37
CA LEU A 21 3.98 -3.26 7.38
C LEU A 21 4.22 -1.79 7.74
N VAL A 22 3.43 -0.88 7.15
CA VAL A 22 3.47 0.54 7.49
C VAL A 22 3.13 0.76 8.97
N ASN A 23 2.11 0.07 9.48
CA ASN A 23 1.69 0.17 10.87
C ASN A 23 2.79 -0.27 11.87
N ILE A 24 3.63 -1.23 11.49
CA ILE A 24 4.76 -1.73 12.32
C ILE A 24 6.04 -0.88 12.12
N GLY A 25 6.00 0.16 11.28
CA GLY A 25 7.09 1.13 11.13
C GLY A 25 7.85 1.08 9.80
N ALA A 26 7.31 0.42 8.77
CA ALA A 26 7.87 0.53 7.43
C ALA A 26 7.81 1.98 6.92
N ASN A 27 8.82 2.39 6.15
CA ASN A 27 8.94 3.76 5.67
C ASN A 27 7.90 4.06 4.58
N LYS A 28 6.88 4.85 4.94
CA LYS A 28 5.78 5.27 4.06
C LYS A 28 6.27 5.93 2.77
N SER A 29 7.21 6.86 2.85
CA SER A 29 7.70 7.62 1.69
C SER A 29 8.35 6.70 0.67
N LYS A 30 9.20 5.77 1.11
CA LYS A 30 9.83 4.79 0.20
C LYS A 30 8.82 3.88 -0.50
N ILE A 31 7.75 3.51 0.20
CA ILE A 31 6.67 2.69 -0.39
C ILE A 31 5.92 3.50 -1.46
N ILE A 32 5.57 4.75 -1.15
CA ILE A 32 4.91 5.65 -2.11
C ILE A 32 5.79 5.86 -3.35
N ASP A 33 7.09 6.12 -3.18
CA ASP A 33 8.03 6.27 -4.29
C ASP A 33 8.12 5.00 -5.15
N GLY A 34 8.10 3.83 -4.49
CA GLY A 34 8.06 2.53 -5.17
C GLY A 34 6.80 2.34 -6.01
N ILE A 35 5.63 2.72 -5.48
CA ILE A 35 4.36 2.64 -6.20
C ILE A 35 4.33 3.62 -7.37
N ARG A 36 4.85 4.85 -7.20
CA ARG A 36 5.00 5.82 -8.29
C ARG A 36 5.96 5.34 -9.39
N SER A 37 7.01 4.61 -9.00
CA SER A 37 7.90 3.97 -9.97
C SER A 37 7.20 2.85 -10.73
N ALA A 38 6.36 2.06 -10.05
CA ALA A 38 5.55 1.01 -10.67
C ALA A 38 4.45 1.57 -11.59
N GLU A 39 3.89 2.74 -11.29
CA GLU A 39 2.94 3.46 -12.15
C GLU A 39 3.52 3.66 -13.57
N SER A 40 4.82 3.98 -13.70
CA SER A 40 5.49 4.13 -15.01
C SER A 40 5.51 2.85 -15.86
N LEU A 41 5.27 1.69 -15.26
CA LEU A 41 5.21 0.39 -15.94
C LEU A 41 3.78 0.05 -16.43
N CYS A 42 2.75 0.72 -15.91
CA CYS A 42 1.36 0.54 -16.32
C CYS A 42 0.90 1.76 -17.14
N LYS A 43 0.79 1.59 -18.46
CA LYS A 43 0.49 2.70 -19.40
C LYS A 43 -0.89 3.33 -19.22
N ASP A 44 -1.84 2.57 -18.68
CA ASP A 44 -3.26 2.96 -18.62
C ASP A 44 -3.72 3.24 -17.18
N VAL A 45 -2.80 3.32 -16.21
CA VAL A 45 -3.13 3.52 -14.80
C VAL A 45 -2.44 4.77 -14.31
N LYS A 46 -3.22 5.75 -13.84
CA LYS A 46 -2.66 6.96 -13.23
C LYS A 46 -3.11 7.11 -11.79
N VAL A 47 -2.16 7.20 -10.87
CA VAL A 47 -2.44 7.36 -9.44
C VAL A 47 -2.67 8.84 -9.15
N LYS A 48 -3.93 9.24 -8.93
CA LYS A 48 -4.29 10.61 -8.54
C LYS A 48 -3.77 10.93 -7.15
N LYS A 49 -4.03 10.04 -6.20
CA LYS A 49 -3.70 10.23 -4.79
C LYS A 49 -3.27 8.91 -4.18
N ILE A 50 -2.22 8.97 -3.38
CA ILE A 50 -1.77 7.86 -2.57
C ILE A 50 -1.30 8.37 -1.22
N ASP A 51 -1.82 7.80 -0.13
CA ASP A 51 -1.40 8.12 1.23
C ASP A 51 -1.70 6.97 2.20
N PHE A 52 -1.00 6.94 3.34
CA PHE A 52 -1.23 5.99 4.43
C PHE A 52 -1.63 6.74 5.70
N VAL A 53 -2.90 6.65 6.05
CA VAL A 53 -3.47 7.35 7.21
C VAL A 53 -3.73 6.39 8.36
N GLU A 54 -3.59 6.89 9.57
CA GLU A 54 -3.96 6.15 10.76
C GLU A 54 -5.45 6.32 11.04
N VAL A 55 -6.15 5.21 11.24
CA VAL A 55 -7.60 5.20 11.48
C VAL A 55 -7.87 4.58 12.84
N LYS A 56 -8.64 5.30 13.65
CA LYS A 56 -9.11 4.82 14.95
C LYS A 56 -10.63 4.68 14.94
N LYS A 57 -11.13 3.45 15.03
CA LYS A 57 -12.58 3.15 15.11
C LYS A 57 -12.88 2.34 16.36
N ASN A 58 -13.74 2.89 17.22
CA ASN A 58 -14.30 2.30 18.46
C ASN A 58 -13.30 1.87 19.56
N SER A 59 -12.10 1.42 19.22
CA SER A 59 -10.94 1.07 20.07
C SER A 59 -9.80 0.49 19.22
N LEU A 60 -10.08 0.11 17.97
CA LEU A 60 -9.12 -0.45 17.03
C LEU A 60 -8.36 0.68 16.33
N GLN A 61 -7.04 0.52 16.25
CA GLN A 61 -6.13 1.38 15.53
C GLN A 61 -5.54 0.57 14.37
N ALA A 62 -5.65 1.09 13.16
CA ALA A 62 -5.11 0.48 11.96
C ALA A 62 -4.55 1.54 11.02
N THR A 63 -3.75 1.11 10.06
CA THR A 63 -3.33 1.96 8.94
C THR A 63 -4.23 1.66 7.75
N GLU A 64 -4.77 2.71 7.12
CA GLU A 64 -5.57 2.65 5.90
C GLU A 64 -4.76 3.21 4.72
N LEU A 65 -4.88 2.56 3.56
CA LEU A 65 -4.33 3.03 2.29
C LEU A 65 -5.41 3.85 1.57
N LEU A 66 -5.17 5.14 1.40
CA LEU A 66 -5.97 6.02 0.56
C LEU A 66 -5.38 5.99 -0.84
N LEU A 67 -6.01 5.27 -1.76
CA LEU A 67 -5.57 5.16 -3.15
C LEU A 67 -6.71 5.60 -4.08
N GLU A 68 -6.44 6.63 -4.87
CA GLU A 68 -7.32 7.09 -5.95
C GLU A 68 -6.59 6.92 -7.28
N ILE A 69 -7.24 6.21 -8.20
CA ILE A 69 -6.72 5.90 -9.54
C ILE A 69 -7.69 6.50 -10.57
N ASP A 70 -7.16 7.01 -11.68
CA ASP A 70 -7.95 7.32 -12.88
C ASP A 70 -8.23 6.03 -13.66
N ASP A 71 -9.51 5.76 -13.90
CA ASP A 71 -10.00 4.73 -14.84
C ASP A 71 -9.79 5.14 -16.30
#